data_AF-A0A2U3CVM1-F1
#
_entry.id   AF-A0A2U3CVM1-F1
#
_cell.length_a   1.000
_cell.length_b   1.000
_cell.length_c   1.000
_cell.angle_alpha   90.00
_cell.angle_beta   90.00
_cell.angle_gamma   90.00
#
_symmetry.space_group_name_H-M   'P 1'
#
loop_
_entity.id
_entity.type
_entity.pdbx_description
1 polymer ?
#
loop_
_entity_poly.entity_id
_entity_poly.type
_entity_poly.pdbx_seq_one_letter_code
_entity_poly.pdbx_strand_id
1 'polypeptide(L)'
;MSKEIVLYTQELCPFCEMAKALFRKHNVPHVIRNTSTNFEARREFLKLGSSVLPAFIIDGHLYEGFEPEHLRILIRQKFVIDIPKGDAIIPKKRFNRLIDNRPKKIIVPFNTLGYRAGD
;
A
#
# COMPACT_ATOMS: atom_id res chain seq x y z
N MET A 1 -1.54 -9.94 -18.42
CA MET A 1 -1.57 -8.59 -17.82
C MET A 1 -0.91 -8.67 -16.46
N SER A 2 0.11 -7.84 -16.24
CA SER A 2 0.99 -7.95 -15.08
C SER A 2 0.24 -7.60 -13.80
N LYS A 3 -0.06 -8.61 -12.99
CA LYS A 3 -0.60 -8.45 -11.63
C LYS A 3 0.55 -8.04 -10.71
N GLU A 4 1.05 -6.83 -10.84
CA GLU A 4 2.15 -6.36 -10.01
C GLU A 4 1.60 -5.48 -8.88
N ILE A 5 2.06 -5.74 -7.66
CA ILE A 5 1.76 -4.89 -6.50
C ILE A 5 2.91 -3.92 -6.33
N VAL A 6 2.65 -2.61 -6.35
CA VAL A 6 3.66 -1.60 -6.01
C VAL A 6 3.37 -1.08 -4.61
N LEU A 7 4.26 -1.31 -3.67
CA LEU A 7 4.17 -0.85 -2.29
C LEU A 7 5.02 0.42 -2.12
N TYR A 8 4.36 1.56 -1.96
CA TYR A 8 5.00 2.81 -1.59
C TYR A 8 5.21 2.86 -0.07
N THR A 9 6.45 3.12 0.32
CA THR A 9 6.86 3.21 1.73
C THR A 9 7.70 4.45 1.97
N GLN A 10 7.85 4.81 3.24
CA GLN A 10 8.77 5.86 3.68
C GLN A 10 9.64 5.34 4.83
N GLU A 11 10.76 6.00 5.06
CA GLU A 11 11.59 5.78 6.24
C GLU A 11 10.82 6.12 7.53
N LEU A 12 11.20 5.46 8.63
CA LEU A 12 10.63 5.70 9.97
C LEU A 12 9.12 5.48 10.11
N CYS A 13 8.50 4.64 9.26
CA CYS A 13 7.08 4.33 9.35
C CYS A 13 6.83 2.87 9.82
N PRO A 14 6.30 2.65 11.03
CA PRO A 14 6.07 1.29 11.55
C PRO A 14 5.04 0.51 10.72
N PHE A 15 4.01 1.18 10.19
CA PHE A 15 3.00 0.55 9.35
C PHE A 15 3.56 0.10 7.99
N CYS A 16 4.54 0.84 7.44
CA CYS A 16 5.22 0.42 6.21
C CYS A 16 6.01 -0.87 6.42
N GLU A 17 6.72 -1.00 7.54
CA GLU A 17 7.46 -2.22 7.89
C GLU A 17 6.53 -3.41 8.08
N MET A 18 5.37 -3.21 8.72
CA MET A 18 4.34 -4.25 8.86
C MET A 18 3.85 -4.74 7.50
N ALA A 19 3.56 -3.82 6.57
CA ALA A 19 3.15 -4.17 5.22
C ALA A 19 4.21 -5.02 4.51
N LYS A 20 5.47 -4.55 4.49
CA LYS A 20 6.60 -5.30 3.90
C LYS A 20 6.74 -6.70 4.49
N ALA A 21 6.64 -6.82 5.81
CA ALA A 21 6.75 -8.09 6.51
C ALA A 21 5.63 -9.06 6.12
N LEU A 22 4.38 -8.58 5.99
CA LEU A 22 3.24 -9.38 5.55
C LEU A 22 3.44 -9.88 4.12
N PHE A 23 3.78 -9.00 3.17
CA PHE A 23 4.01 -9.41 1.78
C PHE A 23 5.17 -10.42 1.66
N ARG A 24 6.27 -10.20 2.40
CA ARG A 24 7.40 -11.14 2.43
C ARG A 24 7.03 -12.49 3.03
N LYS A 25 6.30 -12.51 4.15
CA LYS A 25 5.89 -13.74 4.84
C LYS A 25 5.01 -14.62 3.94
N HIS A 26 4.12 -14.01 3.17
CA HIS A 26 3.21 -14.73 2.27
C HIS A 26 3.74 -14.86 0.84
N ASN A 27 5.03 -14.57 0.61
CA ASN A 27 5.68 -14.62 -0.71
C ASN A 27 4.88 -13.92 -1.82
N VAL A 28 4.23 -12.81 -1.47
CA VAL A 28 3.43 -12.05 -2.43
C VAL A 28 4.40 -11.29 -3.35
N PRO A 29 4.30 -11.43 -4.68
CA PRO A 29 5.13 -10.68 -5.60
C PRO A 29 4.77 -9.19 -5.52
N HIS A 30 5.72 -8.36 -5.09
CA HIS A 30 5.53 -6.92 -4.95
C HIS A 30 6.84 -6.16 -5.19
N VAL A 31 6.71 -4.92 -5.66
CA VAL A 31 7.79 -3.97 -5.86
C VAL A 31 7.73 -2.94 -4.74
N ILE A 32 8.83 -2.79 -3.99
CA ILE A 32 8.92 -1.79 -2.94
C ILE A 32 9.50 -0.49 -3.53
N ARG A 33 8.77 0.62 -3.38
CA ARG A 33 9.19 1.95 -3.78
C ARG A 33 9.27 2.83 -2.54
N ASN A 34 10.48 3.22 -2.14
CA ASN A 34 10.68 4.10 -0.99
C ASN A 34 10.68 5.57 -1.44
N THR A 35 9.70 6.34 -1.00
CA THR A 35 9.54 7.76 -1.35
C THR A 35 10.53 8.67 -0.61
N SER A 36 11.15 8.21 0.47
CA SER A 36 12.22 8.92 1.17
C SER A 36 13.55 8.85 0.43
N THR A 37 13.88 7.68 -0.14
CA THR A 37 15.20 7.45 -0.77
C THR A 37 15.16 7.50 -2.30
N ASN A 38 14.00 7.31 -2.94
CA ASN A 38 13.85 7.33 -4.39
C ASN A 38 12.99 8.52 -4.83
N PHE A 39 13.61 9.44 -5.57
CA PHE A 39 12.96 10.65 -6.07
C PHE A 39 11.84 10.35 -7.08
N GLU A 40 12.01 9.36 -7.95
CA GLU A 40 10.97 8.97 -8.92
C GLU A 40 9.75 8.39 -8.22
N ALA A 41 9.97 7.50 -7.23
CA ALA A 41 8.91 6.95 -6.41
C ALA A 41 8.12 8.05 -5.68
N ARG A 42 8.82 9.06 -5.16
CA ARG A 42 8.18 10.23 -4.55
C ARG A 42 7.34 11.02 -5.55
N ARG A 43 7.87 11.25 -6.76
CA ARG A 43 7.16 11.97 -7.81
C ARG A 43 5.90 11.21 -8.24
N GLU A 44 5.97 9.89 -8.42
CA GLU A 44 4.80 9.05 -8.69
C GLU A 44 3.78 9.11 -7.54
N PHE A 45 4.23 8.97 -6.29
CA PHE A 45 3.37 9.07 -5.12
C PHE A 45 2.60 10.40 -5.04
N LEU A 46 3.28 11.52 -5.36
CA LEU A 46 2.64 12.83 -5.44
C LEU A 46 1.65 12.92 -6.61
N LYS A 47 1.97 12.34 -7.77
CA LYS A 47 1.07 12.30 -8.93
C LYS A 47 -0.19 11.48 -8.66
N LEU A 48 -0.08 10.44 -7.84
CA LEU A 48 -1.21 9.62 -7.40
C LEU A 48 -2.20 10.41 -6.54
N GLY A 49 -1.80 11.56 -5.99
CA GLY A 49 -2.62 12.36 -5.08
C GLY A 49 -2.76 11.73 -3.68
N SER A 50 -2.04 10.63 -3.42
CA SER A 50 -2.01 10.03 -2.09
C SER A 50 -1.25 10.89 -1.10
N SER A 51 -1.79 11.00 0.10
CA SER A 51 -1.15 11.71 1.22
C SER A 51 -0.90 10.79 2.42
N VAL A 52 -1.36 9.55 2.35
CA VAL A 52 -1.27 8.58 3.45
C VAL A 52 -0.38 7.42 3.03
N LEU A 53 0.55 7.06 3.91
CA LEU A 53 1.41 5.88 3.77
C LEU A 53 1.11 4.86 4.89
N PRO A 54 1.31 3.56 4.63
CA PRO A 54 1.73 2.97 3.35
C PRO A 54 0.62 3.08 2.29
N ALA A 55 1.03 3.15 1.02
CA ALA A 55 0.13 3.12 -0.12
C ALA A 55 0.52 1.99 -1.07
N PHE A 56 -0.46 1.40 -1.74
CA PHE A 56 -0.29 0.25 -2.63
C PHE A 56 -0.98 0.51 -3.95
N ILE A 57 -0.33 0.17 -5.06
CA ILE A 57 -0.99 0.03 -6.35
C ILE A 57 -1.19 -1.45 -6.59
N ILE A 58 -2.43 -1.88 -6.78
CA ILE A 58 -2.78 -3.25 -7.13
C ILE A 58 -3.68 -3.17 -8.36
N ASP A 59 -3.26 -3.77 -9.48
CA ASP A 59 -4.08 -3.84 -10.69
C ASP A 59 -4.48 -2.45 -11.22
N GLY A 60 -3.59 -1.45 -11.06
CA GLY A 60 -3.85 -0.05 -11.43
C GLY A 60 -4.74 0.73 -10.46
N HIS A 61 -5.17 0.14 -9.35
CA HIS A 61 -5.93 0.82 -8.30
C HIS A 61 -5.04 1.21 -7.13
N LEU A 62 -5.23 2.44 -6.65
CA LEU A 62 -4.52 3.01 -5.54
C LEU A 62 -5.26 2.73 -4.22
N TYR A 63 -4.53 2.21 -3.26
CA TYR A 63 -5.02 1.87 -1.93
C TYR A 63 -4.14 2.56 -0.89
N GLU A 64 -4.74 3.38 -0.04
CA GLU A 64 -4.04 4.13 1.00
C GLU A 64 -4.30 3.57 2.40
N GLY A 65 -3.27 3.55 3.24
CA GLY A 65 -3.35 3.14 4.63
C GLY A 65 -3.15 1.64 4.84
N PHE A 66 -2.64 1.26 6.03
CA PHE A 66 -2.46 -0.13 6.40
C PHE A 66 -3.67 -0.66 7.17
N GLU A 67 -4.57 -1.38 6.49
CA GLU A 67 -5.66 -2.13 7.13
C GLU A 67 -5.48 -3.64 6.84
N PRO A 68 -5.05 -4.45 7.83
CA PRO A 68 -4.63 -5.82 7.59
C PRO A 68 -5.75 -6.72 7.05
N GLU A 69 -6.99 -6.57 7.53
CA GLU A 69 -8.12 -7.35 7.03
C GLU A 69 -8.50 -6.97 5.60
N HIS A 70 -8.46 -5.68 5.25
CA HIS A 70 -8.77 -5.23 3.89
C HIS A 70 -7.67 -5.69 2.92
N LEU A 71 -6.41 -5.53 3.30
CA LEU A 71 -5.27 -5.98 2.51
C LEU A 71 -5.30 -7.50 2.27
N ARG A 72 -5.66 -8.27 3.30
CA ARG A 72 -5.87 -9.72 3.23
C ARG A 72 -6.93 -10.10 2.19
N ILE A 73 -8.08 -9.43 2.19
CA ILE A 73 -9.16 -9.65 1.22
C ILE A 73 -8.71 -9.27 -0.20
N LEU A 74 -8.05 -8.12 -0.36
CA LEU A 74 -7.56 -7.64 -1.66
C LEU A 74 -6.56 -8.61 -2.30
N ILE A 75 -5.57 -9.06 -1.51
CA ILE A 75 -4.57 -10.03 -1.98
C ILE A 75 -5.24 -11.37 -2.32
N ARG A 76 -6.13 -11.87 -1.46
CA ARG A 76 -6.85 -13.13 -1.70
C ARG A 76 -7.68 -13.08 -2.99
N GLN A 77 -8.39 -11.97 -3.23
CA GLN A 77 -9.21 -11.80 -4.43
C GLN A 77 -8.40 -11.71 -5.73
N LYS A 78 -7.22 -11.05 -5.70
CA LYS A 78 -6.45 -10.76 -6.92
C LYS A 78 -5.35 -11.77 -7.23
N PHE A 79 -4.74 -12.36 -6.20
CA PHE A 79 -3.54 -13.22 -6.31
C PHE A 79 -3.77 -14.68 -5.95
N VAL A 80 -4.97 -15.08 -5.48
CA VAL A 80 -5.25 -16.46 -5.03
C VAL A 80 -4.26 -16.92 -3.93
N ILE A 81 -3.78 -15.97 -3.12
CA ILE A 81 -2.91 -16.24 -1.97
C ILE A 81 -3.79 -16.26 -0.71
N ASP A 82 -3.79 -17.37 0.02
CA ASP A 82 -4.53 -17.48 1.27
C ASP A 82 -3.68 -16.93 2.43
N ILE A 83 -4.08 -15.76 2.92
CA ILE A 83 -3.51 -15.15 4.12
C ILE A 83 -4.49 -15.45 5.27
N PRO A 84 -4.09 -16.26 6.28
CA PRO A 84 -4.96 -16.62 7.38
C PRO A 84 -5.35 -15.40 8.23
N LYS A 85 -6.56 -15.42 8.78
CA LYS A 85 -7.07 -14.35 9.64
C LYS A 85 -6.25 -14.35 10.94
N GLY A 86 -5.67 -13.20 11.29
CA GLY A 86 -4.82 -13.07 12.49
C GLY A 86 -3.31 -13.05 12.23
N ASP A 87 -2.86 -13.23 10.98
CA ASP A 87 -1.43 -13.14 10.62
C ASP A 87 -0.94 -11.69 10.39
N ALA A 88 -1.78 -10.71 10.74
CA ALA A 88 -1.39 -9.31 10.82
C ALA A 88 -0.28 -9.19 11.87
N ILE A 89 0.95 -9.01 11.42
CA ILE A 89 2.12 -8.81 12.27
C ILE A 89 1.97 -7.44 12.95
N ILE A 90 1.19 -7.35 14.03
CA ILE A 90 1.09 -6.19 14.89
C ILE A 90 2.31 -6.25 15.82
N PRO A 91 3.30 -5.35 15.70
CA PRO A 91 4.37 -5.29 16.68
C PRO A 91 3.72 -5.00 18.04
N LYS A 92 3.74 -5.99 18.95
CA LYS A 92 3.19 -5.89 20.31
C LYS A 92 3.81 -4.75 21.14
N LYS A 93 4.84 -4.06 20.65
CA LYS A 93 5.40 -2.85 21.25
C LYS A 93 4.75 -1.61 20.63
N ARG A 94 3.87 -0.96 21.40
CA ARG A 94 3.27 0.38 21.16
C ARG A 94 1.91 0.42 20.45
N PHE A 95 1.14 -0.66 20.48
CA PHE A 95 -0.27 -0.64 20.10
C PHE A 95 -1.16 -0.36 21.32
N ASN A 96 -1.05 0.82 21.93
CA ASN A 96 -1.96 1.24 23.00
C ASN A 96 -2.30 2.73 22.89
N ARG A 97 -2.92 3.16 21.78
CA ARG A 97 -3.82 4.35 21.81
C ARG A 97 -4.63 4.73 20.56
N LEU A 98 -4.55 4.05 19.42
CA LEU A 98 -5.19 4.57 18.21
C LEU A 98 -5.97 3.48 17.49
N ILE A 99 -7.17 3.21 18.02
CA ILE A 99 -8.28 2.62 17.25
C ILE A 99 -8.81 3.78 16.40
N ASP A 100 -8.17 3.99 15.25
CA ASP A 100 -8.48 5.09 14.35
C ASP A 100 -9.68 4.70 13.47
N ASN A 101 -10.83 5.28 13.78
CA ASN A 101 -12.12 5.05 13.13
C ASN A 101 -12.18 5.82 11.79
N ARG A 102 -11.19 5.61 10.91
CA ARG A 102 -11.11 6.32 9.62
C ARG A 102 -11.98 5.64 8.56
N PRO A 103 -12.83 6.41 7.85
CA PRO A 103 -13.72 5.87 6.83
C PRO A 103 -12.92 5.31 5.65
N LYS A 104 -13.31 4.10 5.21
CA LYS A 104 -12.75 3.40 4.05
C LYS A 104 -12.99 4.21 2.79
N LYS A 105 -11.99 4.98 2.36
CA LYS A 105 -12.03 5.73 1.11
C LYS A 105 -11.42 4.86 0.00
N ILE A 106 -12.27 4.24 -0.80
CA ILE A 106 -11.87 3.64 -2.08
C ILE A 106 -11.77 4.81 -3.06
N ILE A 107 -10.55 5.16 -3.49
CA ILE A 107 -10.33 6.30 -4.39
C ILE A 107 -9.94 5.78 -5.77
N VAL A 108 -10.80 6.17 -6.73
CA VAL A 108 -10.86 6.07 -8.20
C VAL A 108 -9.74 5.41 -9.02
N PRO A 109 -10.07 4.85 -10.20
CA PRO A 109 -9.08 4.32 -11.14
C PRO A 109 -8.06 5.39 -11.58
N PHE A 110 -6.79 4.99 -11.71
CA PHE A 110 -5.62 5.79 -12.08
C PHE A 110 -5.67 6.49 -13.46
N ASN A 111 -6.82 6.51 -14.14
CA ASN A 111 -6.92 6.93 -15.54
C ASN A 111 -7.69 8.25 -15.73
N THR A 112 -7.19 9.37 -15.18
CA THR A 112 -7.62 10.74 -15.58
C THR A 112 -6.67 11.82 -15.07
N LEU A 113 -5.37 11.78 -15.39
CA LEU A 113 -4.52 12.97 -15.29
C LEU A 113 -3.75 13.12 -16.60
N GLY A 114 -4.39 13.89 -17.50
CA GLY A 114 -3.88 14.24 -18.81
C GLY A 114 -2.47 14.82 -18.73
N TYR A 115 -1.56 14.18 -19.46
CA TYR A 115 -0.37 14.83 -19.96
C TYR A 115 -0.80 16.02 -20.81
N ARG A 116 -0.69 17.23 -20.25
CA ARG A 116 -0.55 18.45 -21.02
C ARG A 116 0.86 18.95 -20.74
N ALA A 117 1.82 18.45 -21.53
CA ALA A 117 3.12 19.07 -21.66
C ALA A 117 2.87 20.46 -22.23
N GLY A 118 3.13 21.48 -21.42
CA GLY A 118 3.12 22.88 -21.85
C GLY A 118 4.49 23.26 -22.39
N ASP A 119 4.43 24.00 -23.48
CA ASP A 119 5.49 24.54 -24.34
C ASP A 119 6.54 25.41 -23.61
#